data_AF-A0A6B3G4C6-F1
#
_entry.id   AF-A0A6B3G4C6-F1
#
_cell.length_a   1.000
_cell.length_b   1.000
_cell.length_c   1.000
_cell.angle_alpha   90.00
_cell.angle_beta   90.00
_cell.angle_gamma   90.00
#
_symmetry.space_group_name_H-M   'P 1'
#
loop_
_entity.id
_entity.type
_entity.pdbx_description
1 polymer ?
#
loop_
_entity_poly.entity_id
_entity_poly.type
_entity_poly.pdbx_seq_one_letter_code
_entity_poly.pdbx_strand_id
1 'polypeptide(L)' 'VAAVCALVGHLITSGGNVPLNNALEASKGRGDDRGARTGFEGRWTALHALRTLFATAAFVLVAVAATG' A
#
# COMPACT_ATOMS: atom_id res chain seq x y z
N VAL A 1 -12.22 15.78 -3.12
CA VAL A 1 -10.92 15.46 -2.47
C VAL A 1 -10.90 14.04 -1.91
N ALA A 2 -11.88 13.61 -1.10
CA ALA A 2 -11.93 12.25 -0.55
C ALA A 2 -11.81 11.14 -1.63
N ALA A 3 -12.57 11.27 -2.72
CA ALA A 3 -12.50 10.33 -3.85
C ALA A 3 -11.11 10.26 -4.50
N VAL A 4 -10.38 11.40 -4.56
CA VAL A 4 -9.02 11.45 -5.08
C VAL A 4 -8.07 10.72 -4.14
N CYS A 5 -8.18 10.94 -2.83
CA CYS A 5 -7.38 10.22 -1.83
C CYS A 5 -7.62 8.70 -1.93
N ALA A 6 -8.88 8.27 -2.03
CA ALA A 6 -9.24 6.87 -2.22
C ALA A 6 -8.66 6.28 -3.52
N LEU A 7 -8.76 7.01 -4.63
CA LEU A 7 -8.20 6.61 -5.91
C LEU A 7 -6.67 6.45 -5.84
N VAL A 8 -5.96 7.42 -5.26
CA VAL A 8 -4.50 7.34 -5.10
C VAL A 8 -4.12 6.14 -4.22
N GLY A 9 -4.81 5.91 -3.10
CA GLY A 9 -4.62 4.72 -2.26
C GLY A 9 -4.84 3.41 -3.01
N HIS A 10 -5.82 3.37 -3.92
CA HIS A 10 -6.09 2.23 -4.78
C HIS A 10 -4.95 2.00 -5.80
N LEU A 11 -4.43 3.06 -6.41
CA LEU A 11 -3.30 2.97 -7.35
C LEU A 11 -2.01 2.50 -6.66
N ILE A 12 -1.72 2.97 -5.44
CA ILE A 12 -0.59 2.48 -4.63
C ILE A 12 -0.73 0.97 -4.36
N THR A 13 -1.94 0.51 -4.12
CA THR A 13 -2.21 -0.91 -3.85
C THR A 13 -2.02 -1.76 -5.11
N SER A 14 -2.69 -1.40 -6.19
CA SER A 14 -2.67 -2.16 -7.45
C SER A 14 -1.34 -2.09 -8.19
N GLY A 15 -0.72 -0.90 -8.26
CA GLY A 15 0.54 -0.69 -8.99
C GLY A 15 1.81 -0.89 -8.15
N GLY A 16 1.72 -0.83 -6.83
CA GLY A 16 2.87 -0.95 -5.92
C GLY A 16 2.85 -2.25 -5.12
N ASN A 17 1.87 -2.39 -4.23
CA ASN A 17 1.83 -3.52 -3.29
C ASN A 17 1.59 -4.87 -3.98
N VAL A 18 0.68 -4.94 -4.96
CA VAL A 18 0.40 -6.20 -5.68
C VAL A 18 1.65 -6.73 -6.42
N PRO A 19 2.35 -5.94 -7.26
CA PRO A 19 3.58 -6.39 -7.90
C PRO A 19 4.66 -6.80 -6.90
N LEU A 20 4.79 -6.06 -5.79
CA LEU A 20 5.78 -6.34 -4.75
C LEU A 20 5.51 -7.66 -4.04
N ASN A 21 4.25 -7.96 -3.72
CA ASN A 21 3.83 -9.25 -3.15
C ASN A 21 4.07 -10.40 -4.14
N ASN A 22 3.72 -10.21 -5.42
CA ASN A 22 3.93 -11.22 -6.46
C ASN A 22 5.43 -11.55 -6.62
N ALA A 23 6.30 -10.54 -6.54
CA ALA A 23 7.74 -10.73 -6.61
C ALA A 23 8.29 -11.52 -5.41
N LEU A 24 7.81 -11.22 -4.19
CA LEU A 24 8.17 -11.97 -2.98
C LEU A 24 7.65 -13.41 -3.04
N GLU A 25 6.47 -13.63 -3.60
CA GLU A 25 5.95 -14.98 -3.80
C GLU A 25 6.78 -15.77 -4.80
N ALA A 26 7.19 -15.16 -5.91
CA ALA A 26 8.03 -15.78 -6.94
C ALA A 26 9.47 -16.10 -6.48
N SER A 27 9.93 -15.49 -5.39
CA SER A 27 11.24 -15.78 -4.79
C SER A 27 11.22 -16.97 -3.82
N LYS A 28 10.05 -17.43 -3.35
CA LYS A 28 9.94 -18.55 -2.41
C LYS A 28 10.59 -19.81 -3.00
N GLY A 29 11.33 -20.53 -2.16
CA GLY A 29 11.96 -21.80 -2.55
C GLY A 29 13.23 -21.65 -3.39
N ARG A 30 13.72 -20.43 -3.61
CA ARG A 30 15.01 -20.16 -4.27
C ARG A 30 16.20 -20.18 -3.30
N GLY A 31 15.98 -20.48 -2.02
CA GLY A 31 17.03 -20.64 -1.01
C GLY A 31 17.45 -19.38 -0.26
N ASP A 32 17.04 -18.18 -0.71
CA ASP A 32 17.28 -16.89 -0.03
C ASP A 32 15.99 -16.18 0.36
N ASP A 33 15.15 -16.86 1.14
CA ASP A 33 13.87 -16.31 1.60
C ASP A 33 14.09 -15.08 2.52
N ARG A 34 15.20 -15.04 3.27
CA ARG A 34 15.51 -13.94 4.20
C ARG A 34 15.92 -12.69 3.42
N GLY A 35 16.81 -12.80 2.44
CA GLY A 35 17.21 -11.67 1.60
C GLY A 35 16.04 -11.11 0.80
N ALA A 36 15.23 -11.98 0.19
CA ALA A 36 14.01 -11.58 -0.52
C ALA A 36 13.03 -10.81 0.38
N ARG A 37 12.85 -11.29 1.63
CA ARG A 37 11.97 -10.62 2.59
C ARG A 37 12.53 -9.28 3.07
N THR A 38 13.83 -9.16 3.32
CA THR A 38 14.45 -7.88 3.68
C THR A 38 14.30 -6.84 2.56
N GLY A 39 14.49 -7.24 1.29
CA GLY A 39 14.27 -6.35 0.14
C GLY A 39 12.80 -5.94 -0.05
N PHE A 40 11.87 -6.82 0.32
CA PHE A 40 10.43 -6.55 0.30
C PHE A 40 10.00 -5.57 1.40
N GLU A 41 10.42 -5.79 2.65
CA GLU A 41 9.89 -5.11 3.85
C GLU A 41 10.05 -3.59 3.79
N GLY A 42 11.19 -3.08 3.31
CA GLY A 42 11.42 -1.64 3.21
C GLY A 42 10.44 -0.95 2.25
N ARG A 43 10.34 -1.46 1.02
CA ARG A 43 9.47 -0.88 0.00
C ARG A 43 8.00 -1.07 0.33
N TRP A 44 7.64 -2.22 0.91
CA TRP A 44 6.28 -2.51 1.34
C TRP A 44 5.86 -1.56 2.47
N THR A 45 6.71 -1.33 3.47
CA THR A 45 6.41 -0.45 4.61
C THR A 45 6.14 0.98 4.14
N ALA A 46 6.94 1.51 3.22
CA ALA A 46 6.74 2.85 2.66
C ALA A 46 5.39 2.97 1.92
N LEU A 47 5.07 2.01 1.03
CA LEU A 47 3.80 2.00 0.30
C LEU A 47 2.60 1.78 1.24
N HIS A 48 2.76 0.96 2.27
CA HIS A 48 1.74 0.73 3.29
C HIS A 48 1.43 2.01 4.05
N ALA A 49 2.45 2.73 4.52
CA ALA A 49 2.28 4.01 5.21
C ALA A 49 1.54 5.03 4.34
N LEU A 50 1.91 5.15 3.06
CA LEU A 50 1.26 6.06 2.12
C LEU A 50 -0.22 5.70 1.91
N ARG A 51 -0.53 4.41 1.73
CA ARG A 51 -1.91 3.94 1.61
C ARG A 51 -2.73 4.27 2.86
N THR A 52 -2.17 4.03 4.05
CA THR A 52 -2.84 4.35 5.32
C THR A 52 -3.15 5.84 5.41
N LEU A 53 -2.19 6.70 5.07
CA LEU A 53 -2.39 8.15 5.08
C LEU A 53 -3.54 8.57 4.15
N PHE A 54 -3.57 8.07 2.92
CA PHE A 54 -4.64 8.39 1.97
C PHE A 54 -6.00 7.84 2.39
N ALA A 55 -6.05 6.63 2.96
CA ALA A 55 -7.29 6.06 3.48
C ALA A 55 -7.83 6.87 4.67
N THR A 56 -6.97 7.25 5.62
CA THR A 56 -7.36 8.09 6.75
C THR A 56 -7.81 9.47 6.30
N ALA A 57 -7.11 10.10 5.36
CA ALA A 57 -7.51 11.39 4.81
C ALA A 57 -8.87 11.31 4.10
N ALA A 58 -9.09 10.27 3.28
CA ALA A 58 -10.37 10.04 2.61
C ALA A 58 -11.50 9.88 3.64
N PHE A 59 -11.28 9.07 4.67
CA PHE A 59 -12.24 8.84 5.76
C PHE A 59 -12.60 10.15 6.49
N VAL A 60 -11.61 10.92 6.92
CA VAL A 60 -11.82 12.21 7.60
C VAL A 60 -12.59 13.19 6.72
N LEU A 61 -12.24 13.29 5.44
CA LEU A 61 -12.94 14.18 4.50
C LEU A 61 -14.40 13.78 4.29
N VAL A 62 -14.70 12.48 4.24
CA VAL A 62 -16.09 11.99 4.16
C VAL A 62 -16.83 12.28 5.46
N ALA A 63 -16.23 12.02 6.61
CA ALA A 63 -16.85 12.28 7.91
C ALA A 63 -17.20 13.76 8.07
N VAL A 64 -16.25 14.66 7.79
CA VAL A 64 -16.47 16.11 7.83
C VAL A 64 -17.59 16.52 6.87
N ALA A 65 -17.63 15.98 5.65
CA ALA A 65 -18.70 16.29 4.69
C ALA A 65 -20.07 15.74 5.09
N ALA A 66 -20.12 14.70 5.92
CA ALA A 66 -21.37 14.08 6.38
C ALA A 66 -21.91 14.69 7.68
N THR A 67 -21.05 15.32 8.48
CA THR A 67 -21.42 15.95 9.77
C THR A 67 -21.38 17.47 9.75
N GLY A 68 -20.87 18.06 8.68
CA GLY A 68 -20.74 19.52 8.47
C GLY A 68 -21.90 20.12 7.69
#